data_AF-A0AA42YNU9-F1
#
_entry.id   AF-A0AA42YNU9-F1
#
_cell.length_a   1.000
_cell.length_b   1.000
_cell.length_c   1.000
_cell.angle_alpha   90.00
_cell.angle_beta   90.00
_cell.angle_gamma   90.00
#
_symmetry.space_group_name_H-M   'P 1'
#
loop_
_entity.id
_entity.type
_entity.pdbx_description
1 polymer ?
#
loop_
_entity_poly.entity_id
_entity_poly.type
_entity_poly.pdbx_seq_one_letter_code
_entity_poly.pdbx_strand_id
1 'polypeptide(L)'
;MNISFWIEKCLHRGVDLFYEKMPQSFPDTEKLKQCKIISHRGEHDNKMVYENTIPAFDRVNEAGVWGIEFDIRWTKDLKPVVFHDRDLPRVFKSDSGNVFKMLKYYETF
;
A
#
# COMPACT_ATOMS: atom_id res chain seq x y z
N MET A 1 -5.44 27.05 6.21
CA MET A 1 -4.36 28.00 6.53
C MET A 1 -3.11 27.50 5.81
N ASN A 2 -2.60 28.22 4.81
CA ASN A 2 -1.40 27.80 4.08
C ASN A 2 -0.16 28.19 4.91
N ILE A 3 0.41 27.22 5.63
CA ILE A 3 1.70 27.39 6.30
C ILE A 3 2.81 27.26 5.26
N SER A 4 3.88 28.04 5.40
CA SER A 4 5.04 27.92 4.52
C SER A 4 5.62 26.50 4.58
N PHE A 5 5.91 25.90 3.42
CA PHE A 5 6.46 24.54 3.29
C PHE A 5 7.70 24.30 4.16
N TRP A 6 8.53 25.34 4.34
CA TRP A 6 9.71 25.26 5.21
C TRP A 6 9.33 25.12 6.69
N ILE A 7 8.32 25.87 7.13
CA ILE A 7 7.82 25.80 8.51
C ILE A 7 7.20 24.43 8.77
N GLU A 8 6.41 23.90 7.84
CA GLU A 8 5.85 22.55 7.92
C GLU A 8 6.95 21.49 8.09
N LYS A 9 8.01 21.55 7.26
CA LYS A 9 9.15 20.64 7.38
C LYS A 9 9.88 20.76 8.72
N CYS A 10 10.08 21.98 9.20
CA CYS A 10 10.69 22.21 10.51
C CYS A 10 9.84 21.62 11.64
N LEU A 11 8.52 21.77 11.58
CA LEU A 11 7.60 21.20 12.55
C LEU A 11 7.62 19.67 12.51
N HIS A 12 7.51 19.04 11.33
CA HIS A 12 7.59 17.59 11.20
C HIS A 12 8.90 17.05 11.78
N ARG A 13 10.04 17.66 11.42
CA ARG A 13 11.34 17.25 11.95
C ARG A 13 11.43 17.41 13.48
N GLY A 14 10.84 18.47 14.03
CA GLY A 14 10.77 18.67 15.47
C GLY A 14 9.97 17.57 16.16
N VAL A 15 8.82 17.19 15.59
CA VAL A 15 7.97 16.10 16.07
C VAL A 15 8.70 14.76 15.98
N ASP A 16 9.34 14.48 14.85
CA ASP A 16 10.10 13.24 14.64
C ASP A 16 11.20 13.08 15.70
N LEU A 17 12.00 14.12 15.94
CA LEU A 17 13.05 14.13 16.96
C LEU A 17 12.50 13.97 18.39
N PHE A 18 11.31 14.51 18.64
CA PHE A 18 10.65 14.37 19.94
C PHE A 18 10.21 12.91 20.16
N TYR A 19 9.55 12.30 19.19
CA TYR A 19 9.09 10.91 19.28
C TYR A 19 10.23 9.89 19.22
N GLU A 20 11.32 10.17 18.50
CA GLU A 20 12.54 9.35 18.49
C GLU A 20 13.15 9.25 19.90
N LYS A 21 13.18 10.36 20.64
CA LYS A 21 13.74 10.43 21.99
C LYS A 21 12.79 9.95 23.07
N MET A 22 11.50 9.86 22.78
CA MET A 22 10.49 9.39 23.72
C MET A 22 10.45 7.85 23.68
N PRO A 23 10.89 7.15 24.75
CA PRO A 23 10.90 5.71 24.76
C PRO A 23 9.47 5.16 24.64
N GLN A 24 9.23 4.38 23.60
CA GLN A 24 7.96 3.68 23.42
C GLN A 24 7.93 2.43 24.32
N SER A 25 6.78 2.13 24.92
CA SER A 25 6.63 0.89 25.68
C SER A 25 6.74 -0.30 24.75
N PHE A 26 7.64 -1.23 25.06
CA PHE A 26 7.68 -2.52 24.36
C PHE A 26 6.43 -3.33 24.74
N PRO A 27 5.75 -3.93 23.75
CA PRO A 27 4.65 -4.84 24.03
C PRO A 27 5.16 -6.05 24.83
N ASP A 28 4.31 -6.55 25.73
CA ASP A 28 4.59 -7.77 26.50
C ASP A 28 4.79 -9.00 25.58
N THR A 29 5.53 -9.99 26.06
CA THR A 29 5.87 -11.21 25.31
C THR A 29 4.62 -11.95 24.81
N GLU A 30 3.57 -12.02 25.63
CA GLU A 30 2.32 -12.67 25.21
C GLU A 30 1.59 -11.89 24.12
N LYS A 31 1.65 -10.55 24.16
CA LYS A 31 1.09 -9.71 23.09
C LYS A 31 1.87 -9.87 21.78
N LEU A 32 3.19 -10.01 21.86
CA LEU A 32 4.04 -10.26 20.70
C LEU A 32 3.74 -11.61 20.05
N LYS A 33 3.54 -12.67 20.84
CA LYS A 33 3.16 -14.00 20.32
C LYS A 33 1.81 -13.99 19.61
N GLN A 34 0.90 -13.11 20.02
CA GLN A 34 -0.42 -12.94 19.41
C GLN A 34 -0.43 -11.92 18.26
N CYS A 35 0.73 -11.38 17.89
CA CYS A 35 0.84 -10.38 16.84
C CYS A 35 0.39 -10.98 15.51
N LYS A 36 -0.44 -10.21 14.79
CA LYS A 36 -0.96 -10.57 13.48
C LYS A 36 -0.18 -9.81 12.42
N ILE A 37 0.41 -10.55 11.49
CA ILE A 37 1.14 -9.95 10.37
C ILE A 37 0.16 -9.71 9.23
N ILE A 38 0.11 -8.47 8.75
CA ILE A 38 -0.69 -8.08 7.59
C ILE A 38 0.30 -7.70 6.48
N SER A 39 0.19 -8.36 5.33
CA SER A 39 0.99 -8.02 4.15
C SER A 39 0.38 -6.80 3.45
N HIS A 40 1.15 -5.71 3.38
CA HIS A 40 0.73 -4.45 2.76
C HIS A 40 0.74 -4.59 1.24
N ARG A 41 -0.45 -4.51 0.62
CA ARG A 41 -0.71 -4.69 -0.83
C ARG A 41 -0.32 -6.04 -1.42
N GLY A 42 -0.24 -7.07 -0.57
CA GLY A 42 0.21 -8.40 -0.95
C GLY A 42 1.74 -8.56 -0.96
N GLU A 43 2.21 -9.77 -1.25
CA GLU A 43 3.64 -10.07 -1.30
C GLU A 43 4.19 -9.85 -2.71
N HIS A 44 4.93 -8.76 -2.90
CA HIS A 44 5.30 -8.27 -4.23
C HIS A 44 6.71 -7.65 -4.27
N ASP A 45 7.32 -7.66 -5.45
CA ASP A 45 8.63 -7.02 -5.71
C ASP A 45 8.51 -5.83 -6.67
N ASN A 46 7.30 -5.58 -7.22
CA ASN A 46 7.02 -4.61 -8.27
C ASN A 46 7.92 -4.76 -9.51
N LYS A 47 8.39 -5.99 -9.78
CA LYS A 47 9.20 -6.37 -10.94
C LYS A 47 8.59 -7.55 -11.67
N MET A 48 8.36 -8.64 -10.95
CA MET A 48 7.77 -9.89 -11.44
C MET A 48 6.35 -10.07 -10.90
N VAL A 49 6.14 -9.70 -9.64
CA VAL A 49 4.82 -9.67 -9.00
C VAL A 49 4.57 -8.25 -8.52
N TYR A 50 3.42 -7.71 -8.93
CA TYR A 50 3.04 -6.34 -8.66
C TYR A 50 2.11 -6.24 -7.46
N GLU A 51 2.22 -5.15 -6.72
CA GLU A 51 1.31 -4.80 -5.64
C GLU A 51 -0.15 -4.84 -6.09
N ASN A 52 -1.07 -5.16 -5.17
CA ASN A 52 -2.52 -5.12 -5.44
C ASN A 52 -2.96 -6.06 -6.59
N THR A 53 -2.29 -7.22 -6.77
CA THR A 53 -2.64 -8.23 -7.77
C THR A 53 -2.95 -9.58 -7.14
N ILE A 54 -3.72 -10.42 -7.83
CA ILE A 54 -4.02 -11.79 -7.38
C ILE A 54 -2.74 -12.60 -7.11
N PRO A 55 -1.69 -12.61 -7.97
CA PRO A 55 -0.45 -13.30 -7.65
C PRO A 55 0.26 -12.82 -6.37
N ALA A 56 0.14 -11.54 -6.03
CA ALA A 56 0.66 -11.02 -4.76
C ALA A 56 -0.14 -11.53 -3.56
N PHE A 57 -1.46 -11.71 -3.72
CA PHE A 57 -2.36 -12.23 -2.70
C PHE A 57 -2.20 -13.75 -2.52
N ASP A 58 -2.05 -14.49 -3.61
CA ASP A 58 -1.81 -15.94 -3.60
C ASP A 58 -0.55 -16.25 -2.79
N ARG A 59 0.54 -15.51 -3.01
CA ARG A 59 1.78 -15.67 -2.23
C ARG A 59 1.59 -15.44 -0.73
N VAL A 60 0.75 -14.48 -0.34
CA VAL A 60 0.45 -14.21 1.08
C VAL A 60 -0.34 -15.36 1.70
N ASN A 61 -1.33 -15.88 0.96
CA ASN A 61 -2.12 -17.03 1.37
C ASN A 61 -1.26 -18.31 1.48
N GLU A 62 -0.41 -18.58 0.50
CA GLU A 62 0.55 -19.70 0.50
C GLU A 62 1.54 -19.62 1.67
N ALA A 63 1.97 -18.41 2.03
CA ALA A 63 2.85 -18.18 3.17
C ALA A 63 2.16 -18.25 4.55
N GLY A 64 0.83 -18.41 4.59
CA GLY A 64 0.07 -18.50 5.84
C GLY A 64 0.07 -17.21 6.68
N VAL A 65 0.26 -16.06 6.03
CA VAL A 65 0.23 -14.75 6.69
C VAL A 65 -1.20 -14.42 7.12
N TRP A 66 -1.35 -13.73 8.26
CA TRP A 66 -2.67 -13.55 8.89
C TRP A 66 -3.64 -12.72 8.05
N GLY A 67 -3.15 -11.72 7.31
CA GLY A 67 -4.01 -10.86 6.51
C GLY A 67 -3.31 -10.22 5.32
N ILE A 68 -4.12 -9.72 4.41
CA ILE A 68 -3.72 -8.93 3.25
C ILE A 68 -4.39 -7.55 3.39
N GLU A 69 -3.60 -6.50 3.29
CA GLU A 69 -4.09 -5.15 3.06
C GLU A 69 -4.06 -4.86 1.57
N PHE A 70 -5.03 -4.07 1.08
CA PHE A 70 -5.08 -3.64 -0.31
C PHE A 70 -5.87 -2.33 -0.44
N ASP A 71 -5.57 -1.59 -1.51
CA ASP A 71 -6.15 -0.27 -1.76
C ASP A 71 -7.34 -0.36 -2.73
N ILE A 72 -8.46 0.29 -2.40
CA ILE A 72 -9.62 0.40 -3.30
C ILE A 72 -9.72 1.81 -3.89
N ARG A 73 -9.96 1.88 -5.20
CA ARG A 73 -10.29 3.10 -5.94
C ARG A 73 -11.55 2.90 -6.77
N TRP A 74 -12.12 4.00 -7.26
CA TRP A 74 -13.32 4.01 -8.10
C TRP A 74 -12.96 4.42 -9.52
N THR A 75 -13.51 3.71 -10.51
CA THR A 75 -13.47 4.12 -11.91
C THR A 75 -14.51 5.21 -12.21
N LYS A 76 -14.45 5.80 -13.41
CA LYS A 76 -15.42 6.81 -13.86
C LYS A 76 -16.85 6.26 -13.94
N ASP A 77 -17.00 4.98 -14.26
CA ASP A 77 -18.26 4.24 -14.26
C ASP A 77 -18.60 3.61 -12.90
N LEU A 78 -17.95 4.05 -11.82
CA LEU A 78 -18.21 3.67 -10.43
C LEU A 78 -18.03 2.18 -10.13
N LYS A 79 -17.12 1.50 -10.84
CA LYS A 79 -16.68 0.16 -10.48
C LYS A 79 -15.50 0.26 -9.50
N PRO A 80 -15.51 -0.50 -8.39
CA PRO A 80 -14.36 -0.55 -7.50
C PRO A 80 -13.23 -1.35 -8.15
N VAL A 81 -12.00 -0.88 -7.99
CA VAL A 81 -10.78 -1.54 -8.48
C VAL A 81 -9.72 -1.55 -7.39
N VAL A 82 -8.86 -2.56 -7.39
CA VAL A 82 -7.74 -2.67 -6.45
C VAL A 82 -6.53 -1.94 -7.03
N PHE A 83 -6.20 -0.77 -6.49
CA PHE A 83 -5.10 0.07 -6.99
C PHE A 83 -4.72 1.17 -6.00
N HIS A 84 -3.42 1.39 -5.78
CA HIS A 84 -2.98 2.39 -4.81
C HIS A 84 -3.02 3.83 -5.35
N ASP A 85 -2.37 4.08 -6.49
CA ASP A 85 -2.08 5.44 -6.92
C ASP A 85 -3.32 6.17 -7.44
N ARG A 86 -3.22 7.50 -7.47
CA ARG A 86 -4.21 8.33 -8.14
C ARG A 86 -4.08 8.24 -9.67
N ASP A 87 -2.86 8.00 -10.14
CA ASP A 87 -2.48 7.98 -11.54
C ASP A 87 -1.68 6.72 -11.89
N LEU A 88 -1.67 6.42 -13.17
CA LEU A 88 -1.21 5.15 -13.72
C LEU A 88 0.33 5.07 -13.98
N PRO A 89 1.09 6.16 -14.18
CA PRO A 89 2.47 6.07 -14.66
C PRO A 89 3.43 5.23 -13.80
N ARG A 90 3.32 5.25 -12.47
CA ARG A 90 4.28 4.54 -11.59
C ARG A 90 4.24 3.03 -11.80
N VAL A 91 3.04 2.46 -11.83
CA VAL A 91 2.85 1.01 -11.96
C VAL A 91 2.88 0.58 -13.43
N PHE A 92 2.26 1.36 -14.32
CA PHE A 92 2.03 0.95 -15.71
C PHE A 92 3.02 1.52 -16.73
N LYS A 93 3.99 2.37 -16.32
CA LYS A 93 5.00 2.98 -17.20
C LYS A 93 4.35 3.53 -18.50
N SER A 94 3.45 4.48 -18.32
CA SER A 94 2.52 5.00 -19.34
C SER A 94 3.12 5.18 -20.73
N ASP A 95 2.76 4.29 -21.65
CA ASP A 95 2.14 4.71 -22.91
C ASP A 95 0.63 4.50 -22.76
N SER A 96 -0.13 5.57 -22.98
CA SER A 96 -1.54 5.77 -22.61
C SER A 96 -2.53 4.70 -23.10
N GLY A 97 -2.12 3.79 -23.98
CA GLY A 97 -2.94 2.70 -24.51
C GLY A 97 -2.95 1.39 -23.69
N ASN A 98 -1.93 1.14 -22.86
CA ASN A 98 -1.77 -0.17 -22.20
C ASN A 98 -2.57 -0.36 -20.91
N VAL A 99 -2.96 0.73 -20.24
CA VAL A 99 -3.71 0.64 -18.98
C VAL A 99 -5.12 0.07 -19.20
N PHE A 100 -5.80 0.52 -20.25
CA PHE A 100 -7.09 -0.05 -20.63
C PHE A 100 -6.98 -1.53 -20.99
N LYS A 101 -5.85 -1.98 -21.52
CA LYS A 101 -5.62 -3.39 -21.87
C LYS A 101 -5.47 -4.28 -20.65
N MET A 102 -4.87 -3.76 -19.57
CA MET A 102 -4.71 -4.51 -18.31
C MET A 102 -5.99 -4.51 -17.47
N LEU A 103 -6.76 -3.43 -17.45
CA LEU A 103 -8.09 -3.41 -16.84
C LEU A 103 -9.08 -4.32 -17.59
N LYS A 104 -9.00 -4.40 -18.93
CA LYS A 104 -9.80 -5.37 -19.72
C LYS A 104 -9.40 -6.83 -19.48
N TYR A 105 -8.15 -7.10 -19.10
CA TYR A 105 -7.69 -8.45 -18.78
C TYR A 105 -8.36 -9.03 -17.53
N TYR A 106 -9.02 -8.18 -16.72
CA TYR A 106 -9.80 -8.58 -15.55
C TYR A 106 -11.32 -8.35 -15.73
N GLU A 107 -11.81 -7.96 -16.92
CA GLU A 107 -13.26 -7.92 -17.26
C GLU A 107 -13.86 -9.32 -17.56
N THR A 108 -13.28 -10.37 -16.98
CA THR A 108 -13.97 -11.67 -16.86
C THR A 108 -14.29 -11.89 -15.39
N PHE A 109 -15.21 -11.06 -14.86
CA PHE A 109 -16.34 -11.39 -13.96
C PHE A 109 -17.22 -10.14 -13.81
#